data_AF-A0A523VC08-F1
#
_entry.id   AF-A0A523VC08-F1
#
_cell.length_a   1.000
_cell.length_b   1.000
_cell.length_c   1.000
_cell.angle_alpha   90.00
_cell.angle_beta   90.00
_cell.angle_gamma   90.00
#
_symmetry.space_group_name_H-M   'P 1'
#
loop_
_entity.id
_entity.type
_entity.pdbx_description
1 polymer ?
#
loop_
_entity_poly.entity_id
_entity_poly.type
_entity_poly.pdbx_seq_one_letter_code
_entity_poly.pdbx_strand_id
1 'polypeptide(L)'
;CTAMYLTIVAAGLVYAALRRKRKIRPLPWWAYIALFVPMALDGGYQLLTYLVSAAWPSGPISPHETSPIMRLITGSLGGFATVWLAYPYLDEAMDDLRRTLSRRFGWE
;
A
#
# COMPACT_ATOMS: atom_id res chain seq x y z
N CYS A 1 -3.65 -8.08 -8.04
CA CYS A 1 -3.81 -9.26 -7.16
C CYS A 1 -4.91 -9.00 -6.14
N THR A 2 -5.88 -9.91 -6.02
CA THR A 2 -7.01 -9.81 -5.07
C THR A 2 -6.54 -9.68 -3.62
N ALA A 3 -5.42 -10.32 -3.28
CA ALA A 3 -4.78 -10.25 -1.95
C ALA A 3 -4.50 -8.81 -1.48
N MET A 4 -4.00 -7.96 -2.37
CA MET A 4 -3.67 -6.57 -2.03
C MET A 4 -4.93 -5.78 -1.68
N TYR A 5 -5.97 -5.87 -2.52
CA TYR A 5 -7.24 -5.19 -2.27
C TYR A 5 -7.91 -5.66 -0.97
N LEU A 6 -7.91 -6.98 -0.75
CA LEU A 6 -8.47 -7.57 0.47
C LEU A 6 -7.69 -7.13 1.71
N THR A 7 -6.37 -7.05 1.62
CA THR A 7 -5.52 -6.56 2.72
C THR A 7 -5.72 -5.08 2.97
N ILE A 8 -5.89 -4.26 1.93
CA ILE A 8 -6.19 -2.83 2.09
C ILE A 8 -7.52 -2.64 2.83
N VAL A 9 -8.56 -3.37 2.43
CA VAL A 9 -9.87 -3.34 3.11
C VAL A 9 -9.75 -3.82 4.56
N ALA A 10 -9.10 -4.96 4.79
CA ALA A 10 -8.92 -5.51 6.13
C ALA A 10 -8.10 -4.58 7.04
N ALA A 11 -6.95 -4.10 6.57
CA ALA A 11 -6.10 -3.17 7.30
C ALA A 11 -6.82 -1.84 7.58
N GLY A 12 -7.62 -1.36 6.62
CA GLY A 12 -8.42 -0.16 6.79
C GLY A 12 -9.51 -0.32 7.85
N LEU A 13 -10.17 -1.48 7.90
CA LEU A 13 -11.14 -1.81 8.96
C LEU A 13 -10.46 -1.90 10.32
N VAL A 14 -9.29 -2.55 10.40
CA VAL A 14 -8.49 -2.62 11.63
C VAL A 14 -8.09 -1.22 12.08
N TYR A 15 -7.59 -0.37 11.19
CA TYR A 15 -7.25 1.02 11.48
C TYR A 15 -8.48 1.78 11.99
N ALA A 16 -9.62 1.67 11.30
CA ALA A 16 -10.86 2.36 11.67
C ALA A 16 -11.40 1.92 13.04
N ALA A 17 -11.17 0.67 13.44
CA ALA A 17 -11.50 0.19 14.79
C ALA A 17 -10.50 0.70 15.83
N LEU A 18 -9.21 0.70 15.50
CA LEU A 18 -8.13 1.03 16.43
C LEU A 18 -8.01 2.54 16.68
N ARG A 19 -8.27 3.39 15.67
CA ARG A 19 -8.25 4.85 15.78
C ARG A 19 -9.30 5.39 16.77
N ARG A 20 -10.41 4.67 16.97
CA ARG A 20 -11.45 5.05 17.95
C ARG A 20 -10.94 4.98 19.39
N LYS A 21 -9.97 4.10 19.67
CA LYS A 21 -9.46 3.85 21.02
C LYS A 21 -8.12 4.51 21.29
N ARG A 22 -7.29 4.75 20.26
CA ARG A 22 -5.96 5.35 20.40
C ARG A 22 -5.60 6.20 19.19
N LYS A 23 -4.84 7.28 19.42
CA LYS A 23 -4.17 8.02 18.36
C LYS A 23 -3.03 7.16 17.80
N ILE A 24 -3.17 6.72 16.55
CA ILE A 24 -2.19 5.87 15.86
C ILE A 24 -1.15 6.78 15.21
N ARG A 25 0.14 6.52 15.45
CA ARG A 25 1.22 7.26 14.80
C ARG A 25 1.45 6.70 13.39
N PRO A 26 1.75 7.55 12.40
CA PRO A 26 2.14 7.09 11.08
C PRO A 26 3.36 6.17 11.17
N LEU A 27 3.37 5.14 10.32
CA LEU A 27 4.53 4.30 10.14
C LEU A 27 5.71 5.17 9.66
N PRO A 28 6.92 5.06 10.25
CA PRO A 28 8.04 5.84 9.77
C PRO A 28 8.38 5.45 8.33
N TRP A 29 8.78 6.43 7.52
CA TRP A 29 9.00 6.27 6.09
C TRP A 29 9.97 5.13 5.74
N TRP A 30 10.99 4.89 6.56
CA TRP A 30 11.94 3.79 6.38
C TRP A 30 11.28 2.41 6.54
N ALA A 31 10.34 2.25 7.48
CA ALA A 31 9.62 1.00 7.69
C ALA A 31 8.64 0.75 6.54
N TYR A 32 8.02 1.81 6.01
CA TYR A 32 7.21 1.71 4.79
C TYR A 32 8.04 1.20 3.62
N ILE A 33 9.20 1.80 3.36
CA ILE A 33 10.11 1.35 2.29
C ILE A 33 10.52 -0.10 2.52
N ALA A 34 10.94 -0.47 3.74
CA ALA A 34 11.36 -1.84 4.04
C ALA A 34 10.26 -2.88 3.75
N LEU A 35 9.00 -2.58 4.07
CA LEU A 35 7.85 -3.45 3.78
C LEU A 35 7.44 -3.46 2.30
N PHE A 36 7.64 -2.35 1.59
CA PHE A 36 7.24 -2.21 0.19
C PHE A 36 8.28 -2.74 -0.80
N VAL A 37 9.58 -2.63 -0.47
CA VAL A 37 10.72 -3.08 -1.29
C VAL A 37 10.56 -4.52 -1.83
N PRO A 38 10.24 -5.55 -1.03
CA PRO A 38 10.13 -6.91 -1.57
C PRO A 38 9.03 -7.03 -2.63
N MET A 39 7.93 -6.31 -2.47
CA MET A 39 6.86 -6.26 -3.49
C MET A 39 7.29 -5.49 -4.74
N ALA A 40 7.98 -4.36 -4.57
CA ALA A 40 8.45 -3.53 -5.67
C ALA A 40 9.52 -4.24 -6.51
N LEU A 41 10.43 -4.96 -5.87
CA LEU A 41 11.47 -5.74 -6.55
C LEU A 41 10.88 -6.93 -7.30
N ASP A 42 10.01 -7.70 -6.65
CA ASP A 42 9.36 -8.88 -7.26
C ASP A 42 8.45 -8.48 -8.43
N GLY A 43 7.53 -7.54 -8.20
CA GLY A 43 6.64 -7.04 -9.25
C GLY A 43 7.38 -6.27 -10.36
N GLY A 44 8.42 -5.52 -10.00
CA GLY A 44 9.27 -4.80 -10.94
C GLY A 44 10.06 -5.75 -11.84
N TYR A 45 10.66 -6.79 -11.27
CA TYR A 45 11.39 -7.82 -12.01
C TYR A 45 10.45 -8.58 -12.96
N GLN A 46 9.25 -8.93 -12.50
CA GLN A 46 8.22 -9.56 -13.33
C GLN A 46 7.85 -8.66 -14.53
N LEU A 47 7.56 -7.37 -14.30
CA LEU A 47 7.24 -6.41 -15.35
C LEU A 47 8.38 -6.24 -16.36
N LEU A 48 9.62 -6.14 -15.86
CA LEU A 48 10.81 -5.97 -16.69
C LEU A 48 11.01 -7.19 -17.59
N THR A 49 10.81 -8.39 -17.05
CA THR A 49 10.93 -9.63 -17.83
C THR A 49 9.85 -9.72 -18.93
N TYR A 50 8.60 -9.32 -18.63
CA TYR A 50 7.55 -9.24 -19.65
C TYR A 50 7.85 -8.18 -20.72
N LEU A 51 8.33 -7.00 -20.33
CA LEU A 51 8.68 -5.92 -21.25
C LEU A 51 9.82 -6.34 -22.19
N VAL A 52 10.86 -6.97 -21.65
CA VAL A 52 12.00 -7.44 -22.44
C VAL A 52 11.59 -8.58 -23.36
N SER A 53 10.78 -9.53 -22.88
CA SER A 53 10.25 -10.61 -23.72
C SER A 53 9.33 -10.08 -24.83
N ALA A 54 8.55 -9.03 -24.58
CA ALA A 54 7.70 -8.39 -25.59
C ALA A 54 8.53 -7.59 -26.61
N ALA A 55 9.58 -6.90 -26.17
CA ALA A 55 10.46 -6.10 -27.04
C ALA A 55 11.44 -6.97 -27.84
N TRP A 56 11.82 -8.14 -27.32
CA TRP A 56 12.80 -9.05 -27.95
C TRP A 56 12.37 -10.52 -27.84
N PRO A 57 11.43 -10.98 -28.70
CA PRO A 57 10.84 -12.32 -28.59
C PRO A 57 11.83 -13.48 -28.76
N SER A 58 12.93 -13.25 -29.49
CA SER A 58 13.99 -14.23 -29.76
C SER A 58 15.16 -14.14 -28.76
N GLY A 59 15.01 -13.38 -27.67
CA GLY A 59 16.03 -13.19 -26.65
C GLY A 59 16.10 -14.38 -25.68
N PRO A 60 17.21 -14.55 -24.94
CA PRO A 60 17.40 -15.66 -23.99
C PRO A 60 16.59 -15.51 -22.69
N ILE A 61 15.76 -14.48 -22.56
CA ILE A 61 15.09 -14.10 -21.32
C ILE A 61 13.63 -14.59 -21.40
N SER A 62 13.33 -15.69 -20.69
CA SER A 62 11.97 -16.21 -20.58
C SER A 62 11.16 -15.45 -19.52
N PRO A 63 9.85 -15.25 -19.72
CA PRO A 63 8.95 -14.66 -18.72
C PRO A 63 9.08 -15.34 -17.35
N HIS A 64 9.40 -14.55 -16.33
CA HIS A 64 9.44 -15.02 -14.96
C HIS A 64 8.05 -14.92 -14.34
N GLU A 65 7.49 -16.06 -13.95
CA GLU A 65 6.23 -16.09 -13.21
C GLU A 65 6.49 -16.22 -11.71
N THR A 66 6.17 -15.16 -10.97
CA THR A 66 6.19 -15.22 -9.50
C THR A 66 5.15 -16.20 -9.00
N SER A 67 5.58 -17.09 -8.11
CA SER A 67 4.72 -18.03 -7.37
C SER A 67 3.50 -17.33 -6.72
N PRO A 68 2.29 -17.93 -6.78
CA PRO A 68 1.08 -17.37 -6.17
C PRO A 68 1.22 -17.04 -4.67
N ILE A 69 2.00 -17.82 -3.92
CA ILE A 69 2.21 -17.61 -2.48
C ILE A 69 3.03 -16.35 -2.21
N MET A 70 4.02 -16.06 -3.04
CA MET A 70 4.85 -14.86 -2.92
C MET A 70 4.01 -13.62 -3.20
N ARG A 71 3.16 -13.67 -4.25
CA ARG A 71 2.25 -12.56 -4.59
C ARG A 71 1.22 -12.28 -3.50
N LEU A 72 0.82 -13.30 -2.74
CA LEU A 72 -0.02 -13.15 -1.55
C LEU A 72 0.74 -12.42 -0.45
N ILE A 73 1.93 -12.90 -0.09
CA ILE A 73 2.73 -12.33 1.01
C ILE A 73 3.17 -10.89 0.70
N THR A 74 3.80 -10.67 -0.46
CA THR A 74 4.31 -9.35 -0.86
C THR A 74 3.16 -8.36 -1.09
N GLY A 75 2.06 -8.81 -1.70
CA GLY A 75 0.86 -8.00 -1.92
C GLY A 75 0.15 -7.61 -0.62
N SER A 76 0.07 -8.53 0.36
CA SER A 76 -0.48 -8.23 1.68
C SER A 76 0.41 -7.27 2.47
N LEU A 77 1.72 -7.49 2.49
CA LEU A 77 2.67 -6.61 3.16
C LEU A 77 2.65 -5.19 2.57
N GLY A 78 2.68 -5.06 1.24
CA GLY A 78 2.62 -3.78 0.57
C GLY A 78 1.28 -3.07 0.77
N GLY A 79 0.16 -3.79 0.71
CA GLY A 79 -1.17 -3.26 1.01
C GLY A 79 -1.30 -2.76 2.45
N PHE A 80 -0.84 -3.55 3.42
CA PHE A 80 -0.82 -3.17 4.83
C PHE A 80 0.04 -1.95 5.08
N ALA A 81 1.28 -1.94 4.56
CA ALA A 81 2.21 -0.83 4.73
C ALA A 81 1.64 0.48 4.14
N THR A 82 0.97 0.40 2.98
CA THR A 82 0.33 1.55 2.34
C THR A 82 -0.79 2.12 3.19
N VAL A 83 -1.68 1.27 3.73
CA VAL A 83 -2.75 1.72 4.62
C VAL A 83 -2.19 2.34 5.90
N TRP A 84 -1.23 1.67 6.53
CA TRP A 84 -0.68 2.10 7.82
C TRP A 84 0.17 3.37 7.73
N LEU A 85 0.71 3.68 6.55
CA LEU A 85 1.31 4.97 6.25
C LEU A 85 0.22 6.02 5.97
N ALA A 86 -0.65 5.77 4.98
CA ALA A 86 -1.55 6.78 4.43
C ALA A 86 -2.67 7.18 5.38
N TYR A 87 -3.27 6.24 6.10
CA TYR A 87 -4.49 6.51 6.89
C TYR A 87 -4.24 7.49 8.05
N PRO A 88 -3.16 7.38 8.85
CA PRO A 88 -2.82 8.40 9.84
C PRO A 88 -2.68 9.80 9.27
N TYR A 89 -1.97 9.96 8.14
CA TYR A 89 -1.82 11.27 7.49
C TYR A 89 -3.14 11.82 6.96
N LEU A 90 -4.00 10.95 6.41
CA LEU A 90 -5.33 11.32 5.96
C LEU A 90 -6.22 11.76 7.13
N ASP A 91 -6.15 11.06 8.28
CA ASP A 91 -6.92 11.40 9.49
C ASP A 91 -6.55 12.80 9.99
N GLU A 92 -5.25 13.11 10.06
CA GLU A 92 -4.76 14.43 10.47
C GLU A 92 -5.19 15.53 9.47
N ALA A 93 -5.10 15.27 8.17
CA ALA A 93 -5.54 16.21 7.15
C ALA A 93 -7.05 16.47 7.20
N MET A 94 -7.86 15.43 7.44
CA MET A 94 -9.32 15.55 7.56
C MET A 94 -9.72 16.31 8.84
N ASP A 95 -9.02 16.07 9.96
CA ASP A 95 -9.25 16.81 11.20
C ASP A 95 -8.97 18.31 11.03
N ASP A 96 -7.88 18.66 10.32
CA ASP A 96 -7.55 20.05 10.05
C ASP A 96 -8.52 20.72 9.05
N LEU A 97 -8.98 19.97 8.04
CA LEU A 97 -10.05 20.41 7.15
C LEU A 97 -11.35 20.67 7.92
N ARG A 98 -11.75 19.75 8.81
CA ARG A 98 -12.94 19.90 9.64
C ARG A 98 -12.85 21.16 10.50
N ARG A 99 -11.73 21.36 11.20
CA ARG A 99 -11.49 22.58 12.01
C ARG A 99 -11.58 23.86 11.18
N THR A 100 -11.04 23.83 9.96
CA THR A 100 -11.06 25.00 9.06
C THR A 100 -12.48 25.32 8.59
N LEU A 101 -13.27 24.30 8.24
CA LEU A 101 -14.66 24.44 7.82
C LEU A 101 -15.54 24.93 8.97
N SER A 102 -15.40 24.36 10.17
CA SER A 102 -16.15 24.82 11.36
C SER A 102 -15.85 26.28 11.69
N ARG A 103 -14.58 26.72 11.56
CA ARG A 103 -14.19 28.12 11.81
C ARG A 103 -14.73 29.10 10.77
N ARG A 104 -14.76 28.73 9.48
CA ARG A 104 -15.20 29.63 8.40
C ARG A 104 -16.71 29.65 8.17
N PHE A 105 -17.36 28.49 8.33
CA PHE A 105 -18.74 28.29 7.92
C PHE A 105 -19.67 27.85 9.04
N GLY A 106 -19.18 27.66 10.28
CA GLY A 106 -19.99 27.23 11.41
C GLY A 106 -20.57 25.81 11.27
N TRP A 107 -19.91 24.96 10.47
CA TRP A 107 -20.35 23.59 10.22
C TRP A 107 -19.89 22.67 11.37
N GLU A 108 -20.83 22.04 12.10
CA GLU A 108 -20.55 21.05 13.16
C GLU A 108 -20.65 19.60 12.67
#